data_AF-A0A6A4KVN8-F1
#
_entry.id   AF-A0A6A4KVN8-F1
#
_cell.length_a   1.000
_cell.length_b   1.000
_cell.length_c   1.000
_cell.angle_alpha   90.00
_cell.angle_beta   90.00
_cell.angle_gamma   90.00
#
_symmetry.space_group_name_H-M   'P 1'
#
loop_
_entity.id
_entity.type
_entity.pdbx_description
1 polymer ?
#
loop_
_entity_poly.entity_id
_entity_poly.type
_entity_poly.pdbx_seq_one_letter_code
_entity_poly.pdbx_strand_id
1 'polypeptide(L)' 'MGLDSVGGALAIHEILSKLGPTDTAVAGCLNKRFRDWAADESLWSKFCADELDLSSPQDPLGNPTPTFKP' A
#
# COMPACT_ATOMS: atom_id res chain seq x y z
N MET A 1 12.17 0.10 19.69
CA MET A 1 12.04 -0.77 18.50
C MET A 1 13.42 -0.89 17.88
N GLY A 2 13.96 -2.10 17.77
CA GLY A 2 15.34 -2.32 17.29
C GLY A 2 15.45 -2.17 15.78
N LEU A 3 16.65 -1.85 15.27
CA LEU A 3 16.93 -1.68 13.85
C LEU A 3 16.49 -2.89 13.00
N ASP A 4 16.55 -4.10 13.58
CA ASP A 4 16.08 -5.35 12.96
C ASP A 4 14.57 -5.34 12.66
N SER A 5 13.77 -4.66 13.51
CA SER A 5 12.33 -4.49 13.28
C SER A 5 12.04 -3.50 12.16
N VAL A 6 12.90 -2.50 11.96
CA VAL A 6 12.81 -1.54 10.84
C VAL A 6 13.21 -2.22 9.52
N GLY A 7 14.29 -3.01 9.53
CA GLY A 7 14.72 -3.79 8.36
C GLY A 7 13.64 -4.78 7.91
N GLY A 8 12.97 -5.45 8.85
CA GLY A 8 11.83 -6.32 8.54
C GLY A 8 10.67 -5.57 7.91
N ALA A 9 10.31 -4.38 8.41
CA ALA A 9 9.23 -3.58 7.84
C ALA A 9 9.53 -3.13 6.40
N LEU A 10 10.77 -2.69 6.13
CA LEU A 10 11.20 -2.29 4.78
C LEU A 10 11.21 -3.47 3.80
N ALA A 11 11.69 -4.63 4.23
CA ALA A 11 11.67 -5.83 3.39
C ALA A 11 10.23 -6.26 3.05
N ILE A 12 9.31 -6.18 4.02
CA ILE A 12 7.90 -6.48 3.77
C ILE A 12 7.28 -5.45 2.82
N HIS A 13 7.54 -4.16 3.01
CA HIS A 13 7.05 -3.11 2.09
C HIS A 13 7.47 -3.39 0.64
N GLU A 14 8.75 -3.71 0.41
CA GLU A 14 9.29 -4.06 -0.91
C GLU A 14 8.57 -5.28 -1.51
N ILE A 15 8.31 -6.32 -0.71
CA ILE A 15 7.55 -7.51 -1.13
C ILE A 15 6.13 -7.14 -1.51
N LEU A 16 5.40 -6.40 -0.65
CA LEU A 16 4.02 -5.98 -0.90
C LEU A 16 3.93 -5.14 -2.19
N SER A 17 4.90 -4.25 -2.43
CA SER A 17 4.94 -3.41 -3.64
C SER A 17 5.05 -4.20 -4.96
N LYS A 18 5.37 -5.50 -4.90
CA LYS A 18 5.49 -6.41 -6.05
C LYS A 18 4.34 -7.42 -6.17
N LEU A 19 3.55 -7.62 -5.11
CA LEU A 19 2.41 -8.53 -5.11
C LEU A 19 1.19 -7.96 -5.87
N GLY A 20 1.13 -6.64 -6.01
CA GLY A 20 -0.04 -5.95 -6.57
C GLY A 20 -1.14 -5.71 -5.54
N PRO A 21 -2.21 -4.97 -5.91
CA PRO A 21 -3.19 -4.45 -4.96
C PRO A 21 -4.02 -5.55 -4.29
N THR A 22 -4.48 -6.56 -5.04
CA THR A 22 -5.32 -7.65 -4.50
C THR A 22 -4.57 -8.48 -3.46
N ASP A 23 -3.37 -8.96 -3.79
CA ASP A 23 -2.58 -9.81 -2.89
C ASP A 23 -2.07 -9.01 -1.69
N THR A 24 -1.79 -7.71 -1.85
CA THR A 24 -1.45 -6.81 -0.74
C THR A 24 -2.63 -6.65 0.24
N ALA A 25 -3.86 -6.49 -0.27
CA ALA A 25 -5.05 -6.44 0.57
C ALA A 25 -5.25 -7.76 1.35
N VAL A 26 -5.06 -8.91 0.69
CA VAL A 26 -5.13 -10.23 1.32
C VAL A 26 -4.07 -10.39 2.41
N ALA A 27 -2.83 -9.97 2.16
CA ALA A 27 -1.76 -9.99 3.15
C ALA A 27 -2.11 -9.16 4.40
N GLY A 28 -2.78 -8.02 4.21
CA GLY A 28 -3.29 -7.17 5.31
C GLY A 28 -4.27 -7.88 6.26
N CYS A 29 -4.92 -8.95 5.82
CA CYS A 29 -5.83 -9.74 6.66
C CYS A 29 -5.13 -10.73 7.60
N LEU A 30 -3.81 -10.96 7.46
CA LEU A 30 -3.09 -12.00 8.21
C LEU A 30 -2.98 -11.69 9.71
N ASN A 31 -2.58 -10.47 10.07
CA ASN A 31 -2.50 -9.99 11.47
C ASN A 31 -2.39 -8.46 11.52
N LYS A 32 -2.35 -7.90 12.74
CA LYS A 32 -2.28 -6.44 12.96
C LYS A 32 -1.06 -5.79 12.28
N ARG A 33 0.12 -6.40 12.34
CA ARG A 33 1.33 -5.82 11.73
C ARG A 33 1.22 -5.78 10.21
N PHE A 34 0.76 -6.87 9.60
CA PHE A 34 0.54 -6.92 8.16
C PHE A 34 -0.54 -5.95 7.71
N ARG A 35 -1.59 -5.75 8.52
CA ARG A 35 -2.58 -4.70 8.26
C ARG A 35 -1.94 -3.32 8.22
N ASP A 36 -1.08 -3.01 9.19
CA ASP A 36 -0.40 -1.72 9.26
C ASP A 36 0.57 -1.52 8.07
N TRP A 37 1.30 -2.58 7.69
CA TRP A 37 2.19 -2.55 6.52
C TRP A 37 1.44 -2.44 5.18
N ALA A 38 0.35 -3.20 5.01
CA ALA A 38 -0.47 -3.15 3.80
C ALA A 38 -1.28 -1.85 3.69
N ALA A 39 -1.50 -1.13 4.79
CA ALA A 39 -2.17 0.17 4.81
C ALA A 39 -1.24 1.36 4.48
N ASP A 40 0.03 1.10 4.12
CA ASP A 40 0.97 2.14 3.72
C ASP A 40 0.50 2.82 2.42
N GLU A 41 0.30 4.14 2.49
CA GLU A 41 -0.19 4.95 1.38
C GLU A 41 0.70 4.88 0.13
N SER A 42 2.01 4.72 0.32
CA SER A 42 2.96 4.64 -0.79
C SER A 42 2.77 3.39 -1.66
N LEU A 43 2.25 2.29 -1.09
CA LEU A 43 1.88 1.10 -1.85
C LEU A 43 0.70 1.40 -2.77
N TRP A 44 -0.37 1.97 -2.22
CA TRP A 44 -1.59 2.29 -2.96
C TRP A 44 -1.37 3.37 -4.01
N SER A 45 -0.56 4.40 -3.68
CA SER A 45 -0.14 5.40 -4.66
C SER A 45 0.61 4.78 -5.83
N LYS A 46 1.52 3.84 -5.56
CA LYS A 46 2.25 3.11 -6.62
C LYS A 46 1.30 2.27 -7.48
N PHE A 47 0.41 1.49 -6.86
CA PHE A 47 -0.56 0.67 -7.61
C PHE A 47 -1.46 1.51 -8.51
N CYS A 48 -1.97 2.64 -8.00
CA CYS A 48 -2.79 3.55 -8.79
C CYS A 48 -2.01 4.25 -9.91
N ALA A 49 -0.74 4.59 -9.69
CA ALA A 49 0.11 5.13 -10.74
C ALA A 49 0.38 4.07 -11.84
N ASP A 50 0.70 2.84 -11.45
CA ASP A 50 1.06 1.77 -12.38
C ASP A 50 -0.15 1.25 -13.18
N GLU A 51 -1.34 1.15 -12.57
CA GLU A 51 -2.54 0.55 -13.20
C GLU A 51 -3.50 1.59 -13.79
N LEU A 52 -3.56 2.80 -13.23
CA LEU A 52 -4.57 3.81 -13.57
C LEU A 52 -3.96 5.14 -14.06
N ASP A 53 -2.64 5.27 -14.11
CA ASP A 53 -1.92 6.52 -14.42
C ASP A 53 -2.33 7.69 -13.49
N LEU A 54 -2.69 7.36 -12.24
CA LEU A 54 -3.10 8.33 -11.23
C LEU A 54 -1.92 8.76 -10.37
N SER A 55 -1.55 10.04 -10.49
CA SER A 55 -0.51 10.67 -9.66
C SER A 55 -1.04 11.28 -8.37
N SER A 56 -2.37 11.37 -8.21
CA SER A 56 -3.03 11.91 -7.01
C SER A 56 -4.32 11.15 -6.70
N PRO A 57 -4.74 11.07 -5.42
CA PRO A 57 -5.93 10.35 -5.02
C PRO A 57 -7.17 11.10 -5.52
N GLN A 58 -7.91 10.45 -6.43
CA GLN A 58 -9.09 11.02 -7.08
C GLN A 58 -10.19 9.97 -7.22
N ASP A 59 -11.43 10.42 -7.17
CA ASP A 59 -12.59 9.58 -7.45
C ASP A 59 -12.77 9.36 -8.98
N PRO A 60 -13.68 8.47 -9.40
CA PRO A 60 -13.95 8.23 -10.82
C PRO A 60 -14.46 9.44 -11.61
N LEU A 61 -14.88 10.52 -10.93
CA LEU A 61 -15.32 11.78 -11.53
C LEU A 61 -14.20 12.83 -11.56
N GLY A 62 -12.99 12.50 -11.08
CA GLY A 62 -11.82 13.37 -11.02
C GLY A 62 -11.77 14.28 -9.79
N ASN A 63 -12.68 14.13 -8.82
CA ASN A 63 -12.64 14.91 -7.59
C ASN A 63 -11.52 14.41 -6.67
N PRO A 64 -10.78 15.30 -6.00
CA PRO A 64 -9.75 14.90 -5.04
C PRO A 64 -10.34 14.07 -3.88
N THR A 65 -9.64 13.00 -3.49
CA THR A 65 -9.95 12.20 -2.31
C THR A 65 -8.81 12.29 -1.28
N PRO A 66 -9.05 11.99 0.00
CA PRO A 66 -8.01 12.09 1.02
C PRO A 66 -6.96 10.97 0.96
N THR A 67 -7.21 9.88 0.21
CA THR A 67 -6.36 8.69 0.17
C THR A 67 -6.60 7.86 -1.10
N PHE A 68 -5.57 7.12 -1.53
CA PHE A 68 -5.65 6.07 -2.56
C PHE A 68 -6.24 4.76 -2.03
N LYS A 69 -6.30 4.62 -0.69
CA LYS A 69 -6.81 3.41 -0.06
C LYS A 69 -8.31 3.23 -0.33
N PRO A 70 -8.77 1.99 -0.53
CA PRO A 70 -10.19 1.66 -0.59
C PRO A 70 -10.88 1.81 0.79
#